data_AF-A0A0J9SKC2-F1
#
_entry.id   AF-A0A0J9SKC2-F1
#
_cell.length_a   1.000
_cell.length_b   1.000
_cell.length_c   1.000
_cell.angle_alpha   90.00
_cell.angle_beta   90.00
_cell.angle_gamma   90.00
#
_symmetry.space_group_name_H-M   'P 1'
#
loop_
_entity.id
_entity.type
_entity.pdbx_description
1 polymer ?
#
loop_
_entity_poly.entity_id
_entity_poly.type
_entity_poly.pdbx_seq_one_letter_code
_entity_poly.pdbx_strand_id
1 'polypeptide(L)'
;MTYYLNIISIIYNFLYHYKSKVNLGYKFFEDIDKYIEKAKDVENANIELTLPSACTGFSKGWESKLKSKETAKNLCGKCIKLYESIDNLKYNLKSNPNYKRDCGFLNSWLNLKLYNNDINENVCVYRFYNELESHCESNCLNWSSECEMYNIKKDDLDKMRILYNLHYERSVIYDLIDSPSNKQLLLEHSTKCLDQYRIAESMCKNKNNKFCDLLKNFKNKYEELYPMVEKKGNDYSNYLKRLSGDENSKMISTAVIGSAVGLIPLVGILYKVSELNVILLILHIYL
;
A
#
# COMPACT_ATOMS: atom_id res chain seq x y z
N MET A 1 -10.52 -45.31 5.96
CA MET A 1 -9.27 -44.76 6.57
C MET A 1 -8.40 -44.04 5.53
N THR A 2 -8.12 -44.66 4.39
CA THR A 2 -7.29 -44.11 3.28
C THR A 2 -7.83 -42.81 2.67
N TYR A 3 -9.15 -42.68 2.50
CA TYR A 3 -9.80 -41.45 2.00
C TYR A 3 -9.61 -40.25 2.93
N TYR A 4 -9.68 -40.47 4.25
CA TYR A 4 -9.52 -39.42 5.26
C TYR A 4 -8.07 -38.92 5.33
N LEU A 5 -7.09 -39.83 5.24
CA LEU A 5 -5.68 -39.49 5.15
C LEU A 5 -5.35 -38.68 3.88
N ASN A 6 -6.02 -38.98 2.76
CA ASN A 6 -5.86 -38.25 1.51
C ASN A 6 -6.40 -36.81 1.61
N ILE A 7 -7.57 -36.61 2.22
CA ILE A 7 -8.13 -35.27 2.47
C ILE A 7 -7.21 -34.45 3.38
N ILE A 8 -6.69 -35.04 4.46
CA ILE A 8 -5.75 -34.35 5.36
C ILE A 8 -4.50 -33.91 4.61
N SER A 9 -3.95 -34.76 3.74
CA SER A 9 -2.76 -34.43 2.93
C SER A 9 -3.03 -33.26 1.98
N ILE A 10 -4.19 -33.26 1.30
CA ILE A 10 -4.59 -32.17 0.39
C ILE A 10 -4.74 -30.85 1.16
N ILE A 11 -5.43 -30.87 2.30
CA ILE A 11 -5.61 -29.67 3.14
C ILE A 11 -4.26 -29.15 3.63
N TYR A 12 -3.38 -30.04 4.10
CA TYR A 12 -2.04 -29.67 4.54
C TYR A 12 -1.23 -28.99 3.44
N ASN A 13 -1.20 -29.58 2.23
CA ASN A 13 -0.50 -29.01 1.09
C ASN A 13 -1.08 -27.65 0.70
N PHE A 14 -2.41 -27.51 0.67
CA PHE A 14 -3.06 -26.24 0.39
C PHE A 14 -2.68 -25.17 1.41
N LEU A 15 -2.74 -25.48 2.72
CA LEU A 15 -2.36 -24.56 3.79
C LEU A 15 -0.87 -24.20 3.73
N TYR A 16 -0.01 -25.16 3.41
CA TYR A 16 1.43 -24.94 3.25
C TYR A 16 1.72 -23.99 2.08
N HIS A 17 1.14 -24.25 0.90
CA HIS A 17 1.29 -23.38 -0.26
C HIS A 17 0.74 -21.98 0.00
N TYR A 18 -0.43 -21.88 0.64
CA TYR A 18 -1.01 -20.60 1.02
C TYR A 18 -0.09 -19.82 1.96
N LYS A 19 0.42 -20.45 3.03
CA LYS A 19 1.33 -19.82 3.99
C LYS A 19 2.64 -19.40 3.32
N SER A 20 3.17 -20.21 2.41
CA SER A 20 4.35 -19.88 1.61
C SER A 20 4.12 -18.65 0.73
N LYS A 21 2.96 -18.55 0.06
CA LYS A 21 2.58 -17.38 -0.74
C LYS A 21 2.44 -16.13 0.12
N VAL A 22 1.76 -16.21 1.26
CA VAL A 22 1.64 -15.07 2.19
C VAL A 22 3.01 -14.60 2.66
N ASN A 23 3.90 -15.51 3.06
CA ASN A 23 5.28 -15.17 3.45
C ASN A 23 6.06 -14.51 2.30
N LEU A 24 5.87 -14.98 1.06
CA LEU A 24 6.45 -14.34 -0.14
C LEU A 24 5.88 -12.93 -0.34
N GLY A 25 4.58 -12.77 -0.13
CA GLY A 25 3.88 -11.48 -0.16
C GLY A 25 4.40 -10.48 0.85
N TYR A 26 5.06 -10.91 1.94
CA TYR A 26 5.71 -9.99 2.89
C TYR A 26 7.15 -9.61 2.51
N LYS A 27 7.79 -10.26 1.52
CA LYS A 27 9.21 -9.99 1.19
C LYS A 27 9.46 -8.58 0.67
N PHE A 28 8.48 -7.96 0.02
CA PHE A 28 8.67 -6.61 -0.51
C PHE A 28 8.86 -5.56 0.60
N PHE A 29 8.48 -5.87 1.85
CA PHE A 29 8.71 -4.98 2.98
C PHE A 29 10.19 -4.78 3.33
N GLU A 30 11.07 -5.67 2.87
CA GLU A 30 12.52 -5.53 3.06
C GLU A 30 13.07 -4.28 2.35
N ASP A 31 12.52 -3.96 1.17
CA ASP A 31 12.86 -2.79 0.35
C ASP A 31 11.64 -1.86 0.15
N ILE A 32 10.79 -1.74 1.17
CA ILE A 32 9.49 -1.04 1.10
C ILE A 32 9.59 0.42 0.60
N ASP A 33 10.64 1.13 0.99
CA ASP A 33 10.81 2.55 0.67
C ASP A 33 10.86 2.78 -0.85
N LYS A 34 11.56 1.90 -1.59
CA LYS A 34 11.59 1.89 -3.07
C LYS A 34 10.20 1.75 -3.67
N TYR A 35 9.35 0.90 -3.09
CA TYR A 35 8.01 0.63 -3.61
C TYR A 35 7.03 1.76 -3.27
N ILE A 36 7.18 2.39 -2.11
CA ILE A 36 6.40 3.57 -1.71
C ILE A 36 6.66 4.73 -2.68
N GLU A 37 7.92 4.98 -3.03
CA GLU A 37 8.30 6.02 -4.00
C GLU A 37 7.57 5.80 -5.34
N LYS A 38 7.68 4.59 -5.90
CA LYS A 38 7.00 4.23 -7.15
C LYS A 38 5.47 4.35 -7.05
N ALA A 39 4.89 3.96 -5.93
CA ALA A 39 3.46 4.11 -5.70
C ALA A 39 3.04 5.58 -5.63
N LYS A 40 3.80 6.44 -4.93
CA LYS A 40 3.56 7.90 -4.88
C LYS A 40 3.55 8.51 -6.28
N ASP A 41 4.52 8.15 -7.11
CA ASP A 41 4.62 8.64 -8.50
C ASP A 41 3.44 8.21 -9.37
N VAL A 42 2.91 7.02 -9.13
CA VAL A 42 1.73 6.48 -9.83
C VAL A 42 0.45 7.17 -9.35
N GLU A 43 0.30 7.42 -8.05
CA GLU A 43 -0.88 8.11 -7.52
C GLU A 43 -0.96 9.58 -7.95
N ASN A 44 0.19 10.24 -8.07
CA ASN A 44 0.30 11.64 -8.51
C ASN A 44 0.25 11.81 -10.04
N ALA A 45 0.25 10.70 -10.79
CA ALA A 45 0.22 10.74 -12.24
C ALA A 45 -1.12 11.23 -12.78
N ASN A 46 -1.08 12.18 -13.72
CA ASN A 46 -2.24 12.45 -14.57
C ASN A 46 -2.35 11.35 -15.64
N ILE A 47 -3.13 10.32 -15.34
CA ILE A 47 -3.30 9.14 -16.21
C ILE A 47 -4.06 9.47 -17.49
N GLU A 48 -4.89 10.51 -17.54
CA GLU A 48 -5.67 10.87 -18.74
C GLU A 48 -4.77 11.20 -19.94
N LEU A 49 -3.60 11.79 -19.70
CA LEU A 49 -2.64 12.19 -20.73
C LEU A 49 -1.80 11.03 -21.28
N THR A 50 -1.71 9.93 -20.54
CA THR A 50 -0.87 8.77 -20.88
C THR A 50 -1.64 7.46 -20.89
N LEU A 51 -2.98 7.52 -21.01
CA LEU A 51 -3.84 6.35 -20.88
C LEU A 51 -3.58 5.38 -22.03
N PRO A 52 -3.09 4.16 -21.76
CA PRO A 52 -2.86 3.18 -22.82
C PRO A 52 -4.18 2.80 -23.50
N SER A 53 -4.16 2.58 -24.82
CA SER A 53 -5.34 2.15 -25.59
C SER A 53 -5.94 0.86 -25.03
N ALA A 54 -5.11 -0.01 -24.45
CA ALA A 54 -5.47 -1.20 -23.68
C ALA A 54 -6.57 -0.93 -22.64
N CYS A 55 -6.50 0.20 -21.92
CA CYS A 55 -7.46 0.55 -20.88
C CYS A 55 -8.85 0.88 -21.42
N THR A 56 -8.97 1.30 -22.68
CA THR A 56 -10.28 1.55 -23.30
C THR A 56 -11.03 0.24 -23.55
N GLY A 57 -10.33 -0.81 -23.97
CA GLY A 57 -10.90 -2.16 -24.10
C GLY A 57 -11.23 -2.76 -22.74
N PHE A 58 -10.24 -2.80 -21.85
CA PHE A 58 -10.35 -3.34 -20.50
C PHE A 58 -11.51 -2.73 -19.70
N SER A 59 -11.66 -1.39 -19.73
CA SER A 59 -12.67 -0.70 -18.93
C SER A 59 -14.11 -1.10 -19.27
N LYS A 60 -14.40 -1.53 -20.50
CA LYS A 60 -15.74 -2.02 -20.87
C LYS A 60 -16.10 -3.31 -20.12
N GLY A 61 -15.13 -4.19 -19.87
CA GLY A 61 -15.35 -5.43 -19.11
C GLY A 61 -15.43 -5.21 -17.59
N TRP A 62 -14.90 -4.08 -17.11
CA TRP A 62 -14.73 -3.81 -15.68
C TRP A 62 -15.56 -2.64 -15.14
N GLU A 63 -16.26 -1.88 -15.98
CA GLU A 63 -17.03 -0.70 -15.54
C GLU A 63 -18.09 -1.03 -14.48
N SER A 64 -18.78 -2.18 -14.60
CA SER A 64 -19.79 -2.61 -13.62
C SER A 64 -19.17 -3.09 -12.31
N LYS A 65 -17.99 -3.73 -12.38
CA LYS A 65 -17.26 -4.24 -11.20
C LYS A 65 -16.61 -3.11 -10.42
N LEU A 66 -16.08 -2.09 -11.12
CA LEU A 66 -15.36 -0.96 -10.55
C LEU A 66 -16.24 0.30 -10.42
N LYS A 67 -17.57 0.13 -10.38
CA LYS A 67 -18.62 1.17 -10.27
C LYS A 67 -18.75 2.12 -11.46
N SER A 68 -17.67 2.40 -12.19
CA SER A 68 -17.71 3.20 -13.40
C SER A 68 -16.60 2.82 -14.39
N LYS A 69 -16.82 3.17 -15.66
CA LYS A 69 -15.81 3.07 -16.71
C LYS A 69 -14.57 3.91 -16.43
N GLU A 70 -14.76 5.10 -15.82
CA GLU A 70 -13.66 6.01 -15.52
C GLU A 70 -12.78 5.45 -14.41
N THR A 71 -13.38 4.93 -13.34
CA THR A 71 -12.65 4.20 -12.28
C THR A 71 -11.86 3.02 -12.88
N ALA A 72 -12.46 2.29 -13.81
CA ALA A 72 -11.80 1.17 -14.48
C ALA A 72 -10.61 1.60 -15.34
N LYS A 73 -10.75 2.67 -16.11
CA LYS A 73 -9.66 3.25 -16.90
C LYS A 73 -8.53 3.76 -16.00
N ASN A 74 -8.86 4.51 -14.96
CA ASN A 74 -7.88 5.08 -14.05
C ASN A 74 -7.07 3.97 -13.35
N LEU A 75 -7.74 2.95 -12.81
CA LEU A 75 -7.06 1.83 -12.15
C LEU A 75 -6.20 1.03 -13.14
N CYS A 76 -6.69 0.79 -14.35
CA CYS A 76 -5.91 0.17 -15.43
C CYS A 76 -4.63 0.95 -15.72
N GLY A 77 -4.73 2.26 -15.97
CA GLY A 77 -3.57 3.10 -16.29
C GLY A 77 -2.57 3.18 -15.13
N LYS A 78 -3.04 3.27 -13.88
CA LYS A 78 -2.17 3.21 -12.70
C LYS A 78 -1.46 1.87 -12.57
N CYS A 79 -2.17 0.76 -12.79
CA CYS A 79 -1.57 -0.57 -12.78
C CYS A 79 -0.48 -0.68 -13.85
N ILE A 80 -0.74 -0.14 -15.06
CA ILE A 80 0.23 -0.19 -16.14
C ILE A 80 1.48 0.62 -15.79
N LYS A 81 1.28 1.86 -15.36
CA LYS A 81 2.38 2.75 -14.96
C LYS A 81 3.20 2.16 -13.81
N LEU A 82 2.56 1.52 -12.83
CA LEU A 82 3.25 0.89 -11.72
C LEU A 82 4.12 -0.28 -12.20
N TYR A 83 3.59 -1.15 -13.05
CA TYR A 83 4.35 -2.25 -13.64
C TYR A 83 5.57 -1.75 -14.41
N GLU A 84 5.39 -0.75 -15.28
CA GLU A 84 6.48 -0.17 -16.07
C GLU A 84 7.50 0.57 -15.20
N SER A 85 7.11 1.06 -14.02
CA SER A 85 8.05 1.68 -13.09
C SER A 85 8.99 0.68 -12.40
N ILE A 86 8.70 -0.62 -12.46
CA ILE A 86 9.48 -1.66 -11.77
C ILE A 86 10.35 -2.40 -12.78
N ASP A 87 11.66 -2.11 -12.80
CA ASP A 87 12.59 -2.58 -13.84
C ASP A 87 12.58 -4.09 -14.09
N ASN A 88 12.55 -4.91 -13.03
CA ASN A 88 12.54 -6.37 -13.23
C ASN A 88 11.26 -6.84 -13.91
N LEU A 89 10.14 -6.15 -13.69
CA LEU A 89 8.88 -6.46 -14.35
C LEU A 89 8.90 -5.94 -15.80
N LYS A 90 9.23 -4.65 -15.98
CA LYS A 90 9.31 -3.99 -17.30
C LYS A 90 10.22 -4.72 -18.28
N TYR A 91 11.41 -5.13 -17.83
CA TYR A 91 12.40 -5.82 -18.68
C TYR A 91 12.31 -7.35 -18.58
N ASN A 92 11.28 -7.86 -17.92
CA ASN A 92 11.02 -9.30 -17.76
C ASN A 92 12.23 -10.10 -17.25
N LEU A 93 12.92 -9.58 -16.23
CA LEU A 93 14.16 -10.15 -15.70
C LEU A 93 13.86 -11.30 -14.72
N LYS A 94 13.23 -12.37 -15.21
CA LYS A 94 12.72 -13.51 -14.41
C LYS A 94 13.78 -14.20 -13.57
N SER A 95 15.03 -14.22 -14.05
CA SER A 95 16.18 -14.80 -13.33
C SER A 95 16.67 -13.94 -12.17
N ASN A 96 16.25 -12.66 -12.10
CA ASN A 96 16.64 -11.76 -11.03
C ASN A 96 15.97 -12.21 -9.71
N PRO A 97 16.73 -12.36 -8.60
CA PRO A 97 16.15 -12.74 -7.31
C PRO A 97 15.06 -11.79 -6.81
N ASN A 98 15.08 -10.53 -7.24
CA ASN A 98 14.10 -9.51 -6.86
C ASN A 98 12.80 -9.58 -7.68
N TYR A 99 12.75 -10.32 -8.79
CA TYR A 99 11.55 -10.42 -9.64
C TYR A 99 10.33 -10.91 -8.85
N LYS A 100 10.49 -11.98 -8.05
CA LYS A 100 9.41 -12.51 -7.20
C LYS A 100 8.94 -11.51 -6.14
N ARG A 101 9.85 -10.69 -5.64
CA ARG A 101 9.55 -9.66 -4.64
C ARG A 101 8.78 -8.50 -5.26
N ASP A 102 9.19 -8.08 -6.46
CA ASP A 102 8.49 -7.08 -7.27
C ASP A 102 7.06 -7.54 -7.61
N CYS A 103 6.88 -8.81 -8.01
CA CYS A 103 5.55 -9.41 -8.18
C CYS A 103 4.72 -9.40 -6.88
N GLY A 104 5.34 -9.72 -5.74
CA GLY A 104 4.69 -9.71 -4.43
C GLY A 104 4.16 -8.32 -4.04
N PHE A 105 4.90 -7.26 -4.38
CA PHE A 105 4.43 -5.89 -4.22
C PHE A 105 3.26 -5.57 -5.15
N LEU A 106 3.37 -5.89 -6.45
CA LEU A 106 2.30 -5.61 -7.42
C LEU A 106 0.99 -6.32 -7.06
N ASN A 107 1.06 -7.60 -6.65
CA ASN A 107 -0.10 -8.35 -6.18
C ASN A 107 -0.74 -7.70 -4.94
N SER A 108 0.07 -7.30 -3.96
CA SER A 108 -0.40 -6.63 -2.74
C SER A 108 -1.05 -5.27 -3.04
N TRP A 109 -0.43 -4.47 -3.91
CA TRP A 109 -0.96 -3.18 -4.33
C TRP A 109 -2.31 -3.33 -5.02
N LEU A 110 -2.46 -4.28 -5.95
CA LEU A 110 -3.73 -4.56 -6.62
C LEU A 110 -4.81 -5.03 -5.65
N ASN A 111 -4.48 -5.95 -4.73
CA ASN A 111 -5.42 -6.41 -3.71
C ASN A 111 -5.96 -5.24 -2.88
N LEU A 112 -5.10 -4.32 -2.45
CA LEU A 112 -5.49 -3.13 -1.70
C LEU A 112 -6.39 -2.19 -2.52
N LYS A 113 -6.08 -1.97 -3.81
CA LYS A 113 -6.90 -1.13 -4.69
C LYS A 113 -8.27 -1.73 -4.98
N LEU A 114 -8.35 -3.03 -5.21
CA LEU A 114 -9.61 -3.71 -5.51
C LEU A 114 -10.49 -3.83 -4.26
N TYR A 115 -9.90 -4.04 -3.09
CA TYR A 115 -10.62 -4.06 -1.81
C TYR A 115 -11.22 -2.69 -1.46
N ASN A 116 -10.47 -1.60 -1.62
CA ASN A 116 -10.89 -0.25 -1.22
C ASN A 116 -11.98 0.37 -2.12
N ASN A 117 -12.27 -0.20 -3.28
CA ASN A 117 -13.34 0.32 -4.14
C ASN A 117 -14.75 -0.20 -3.75
N ASP A 118 -14.93 -0.73 -2.53
CA ASP A 118 -16.11 -1.48 -2.04
C ASP A 118 -16.54 -2.60 -2.98
N ILE A 119 -15.58 -3.15 -3.71
CA ILE A 119 -15.86 -4.20 -4.65
C ILE A 119 -15.81 -5.46 -3.83
N ASN A 120 -16.98 -6.10 -3.73
CA ASN A 120 -17.22 -7.35 -3.01
C ASN A 120 -15.99 -8.28 -3.01
N GLU A 121 -15.89 -9.12 -1.98
CA GLU A 121 -14.93 -10.22 -1.82
C GLU A 121 -14.77 -11.13 -3.07
N ASN A 122 -15.64 -10.98 -4.07
CA ASN A 122 -15.69 -11.67 -5.35
C ASN A 122 -14.85 -11.07 -6.50
N VAL A 123 -14.24 -9.88 -6.38
CA VAL A 123 -13.32 -9.42 -7.43
C VAL A 123 -11.97 -10.12 -7.29
N CYS A 124 -11.70 -10.97 -8.28
CA CYS A 124 -10.52 -11.80 -8.35
C CYS A 124 -9.35 -11.01 -8.94
N VAL A 125 -8.28 -10.81 -8.16
CA VAL A 125 -7.08 -10.08 -8.59
C VAL A 125 -6.41 -10.76 -9.79
N TYR A 126 -6.41 -12.09 -9.80
CA TYR A 126 -5.96 -12.88 -10.94
C TYR A 126 -6.74 -12.55 -12.23
N ARG A 127 -8.08 -12.48 -12.16
CA ARG A 127 -8.90 -12.14 -13.34
C ARG A 127 -8.64 -10.70 -13.80
N PHE A 128 -8.55 -9.76 -12.86
CA PHE A 128 -8.20 -8.37 -13.17
C PHE A 128 -6.89 -8.30 -13.95
N TYR A 129 -5.85 -8.95 -13.43
CA TYR A 129 -4.52 -8.88 -13.98
C TYR A 129 -4.42 -9.54 -15.36
N ASN A 130 -5.00 -10.73 -15.52
CA ASN A 130 -4.94 -11.46 -16.79
C ASN A 130 -5.77 -10.78 -17.89
N GLU A 131 -6.94 -10.24 -17.56
CA GLU A 131 -7.72 -9.48 -18.54
C GLU A 131 -6.98 -8.20 -18.96
N LEU A 132 -6.35 -7.51 -18.01
CA LEU A 132 -5.49 -6.36 -18.31
C LEU A 132 -4.32 -6.74 -19.22
N GLU A 133 -3.58 -7.81 -18.88
CA GLU A 133 -2.48 -8.35 -19.69
C GLU A 133 -2.94 -8.67 -21.12
N SER A 134 -4.08 -9.33 -21.29
CA SER A 134 -4.63 -9.67 -22.61
C SER A 134 -4.94 -8.43 -23.48
N HIS A 135 -5.35 -7.32 -22.86
CA HIS A 135 -5.55 -6.06 -23.58
C HIS A 135 -4.24 -5.30 -23.84
N CYS A 136 -3.20 -5.63 -23.08
CA CYS A 136 -1.86 -5.05 -23.17
C CYS A 136 -0.95 -5.73 -24.19
N GLU A 137 -1.22 -6.98 -24.58
CA GLU A 137 -0.36 -7.81 -25.45
C GLU A 137 0.11 -7.12 -26.75
N SER A 138 -0.67 -6.18 -27.30
CA SER A 138 -0.29 -5.38 -28.48
C SER A 138 -0.11 -3.88 -28.23
N ASN A 139 -0.37 -3.39 -27.01
CA ASN A 139 -0.59 -1.96 -26.73
C ASN A 139 0.17 -1.42 -25.51
N CYS A 140 0.84 -2.28 -24.76
CA CYS A 140 1.69 -1.94 -23.61
C CYS A 140 3.10 -2.49 -23.88
N LEU A 141 4.15 -1.85 -23.32
CA LEU A 141 5.53 -2.30 -23.53
C LEU A 141 5.77 -3.68 -22.90
N ASN A 142 5.70 -4.74 -23.71
CA ASN A 142 6.12 -6.11 -23.39
C ASN A 142 5.57 -6.65 -22.06
N TRP A 143 4.29 -6.42 -21.79
CA TRP A 143 3.61 -7.00 -20.63
C TRP A 143 3.53 -8.52 -20.80
N SER A 144 4.46 -9.24 -20.18
CA SER A 144 4.57 -10.70 -20.24
C SER A 144 5.15 -11.22 -18.94
N SER A 145 4.46 -10.88 -17.86
CA SER A 145 4.97 -11.12 -16.52
C SER A 145 4.47 -12.46 -15.99
N GLU A 146 5.37 -13.27 -15.44
CA GLU A 146 5.01 -14.49 -14.71
C GLU A 146 4.64 -14.20 -13.25
N CYS A 147 4.16 -13.00 -12.95
CA CYS A 147 3.69 -12.69 -11.60
C CYS A 147 2.45 -13.52 -11.26
N GLU A 148 2.57 -14.37 -10.25
CA GLU A 148 1.45 -15.15 -9.77
C GLU A 148 0.51 -14.26 -8.94
N MET A 149 -0.57 -13.79 -9.57
CA MET A 149 -1.58 -12.96 -8.92
C MET A 149 -2.61 -13.81 -8.18
N TYR A 150 -2.97 -13.39 -6.96
CA TYR A 150 -3.95 -14.09 -6.14
C TYR A 150 -4.59 -13.16 -5.11
N ASN A 151 -5.81 -13.52 -4.68
CA ASN A 151 -6.50 -12.80 -3.62
C ASN A 151 -5.82 -13.08 -2.26
N ILE A 152 -5.34 -12.02 -1.60
CA ILE A 152 -4.81 -12.08 -0.25
C ILE A 152 -6.00 -12.16 0.72
N LYS A 153 -5.93 -13.00 1.76
CA LYS A 153 -7.00 -13.07 2.75
C LYS A 153 -7.10 -11.74 3.47
N LYS A 154 -8.31 -11.32 3.78
CA LYS A 154 -8.61 -10.05 4.45
C LYS A 154 -7.71 -9.77 5.65
N ASP A 155 -7.59 -10.72 6.57
CA ASP A 155 -6.74 -10.57 7.77
C ASP A 155 -5.25 -10.31 7.46
N ASP A 156 -4.72 -10.92 6.40
CA ASP A 156 -3.33 -10.70 5.99
C ASP A 156 -3.19 -9.42 5.17
N LEU A 157 -4.19 -9.09 4.36
CA LEU A 157 -4.25 -7.83 3.61
C LEU A 157 -4.35 -6.62 4.55
N ASP A 158 -5.14 -6.71 5.60
CA ASP A 158 -5.29 -5.66 6.62
C ASP A 158 -3.96 -5.42 7.36
N LYS A 159 -3.22 -6.49 7.70
CA LYS A 159 -1.87 -6.40 8.27
C LYS A 159 -0.88 -5.74 7.31
N MET A 160 -0.87 -6.17 6.04
CA MET A 160 -0.03 -5.57 5.01
C MET A 160 -0.37 -4.09 4.80
N ARG A 161 -1.66 -3.72 4.82
CA ARG A 161 -2.11 -2.32 4.74
C ARG A 161 -1.54 -1.49 5.88
N ILE A 162 -1.62 -1.97 7.12
CA ILE A 162 -1.10 -1.28 8.29
C ILE A 162 0.41 -1.07 8.18
N LEU A 163 1.17 -2.12 7.84
CA LEU A 163 2.63 -1.98 7.64
C LEU A 163 2.95 -0.99 6.51
N TYR A 164 2.25 -1.08 5.38
CA TYR A 164 2.47 -0.18 4.25
C TYR A 164 2.25 1.28 4.67
N ASN A 165 1.15 1.56 5.36
CA ASN A 165 0.82 2.91 5.83
C ASN A 165 1.85 3.41 6.84
N LEU A 166 2.29 2.58 7.78
CA LEU A 166 3.36 2.93 8.73
C LEU A 166 4.63 3.37 8.01
N HIS A 167 5.08 2.60 7.01
CA HIS A 167 6.24 2.96 6.20
C HIS A 167 6.02 4.23 5.36
N TYR A 168 4.80 4.43 4.82
CA TYR A 168 4.44 5.63 4.09
C TYR A 168 4.53 6.88 4.97
N GLU A 169 3.88 6.85 6.14
CA GLU A 169 3.92 7.96 7.10
C GLU A 169 5.36 8.26 7.52
N ARG A 170 6.17 7.24 7.80
CA ARG A 170 7.60 7.42 8.12
C ARG A 170 8.37 8.09 6.97
N SER A 171 8.12 7.71 5.71
CA SER A 171 8.75 8.36 4.56
C SER A 171 8.38 9.84 4.48
N VAL A 172 7.11 10.18 4.69
CA VAL A 172 6.68 11.60 4.72
C VAL A 172 7.31 12.36 5.88
N ILE A 173 7.39 11.74 7.06
CA ILE A 173 8.06 12.32 8.23
C ILE A 173 9.54 12.59 7.93
N TYR A 174 10.24 11.63 7.31
CA TYR A 174 11.64 11.80 6.90
C TYR A 174 11.81 13.02 5.98
N ASP A 175 10.97 13.12 4.93
CA ASP A 175 11.01 14.24 3.98
C ASP A 175 10.78 15.60 4.68
N LEU A 176 9.87 15.65 5.67
CA LEU A 176 9.59 16.85 6.46
C LEU A 176 10.74 17.24 7.40
N ILE A 177 11.49 16.27 7.91
CA ILE A 177 12.69 16.51 8.76
C ILE A 177 13.85 17.02 7.92
N ASP A 178 14.03 16.46 6.71
CA ASP A 178 15.10 16.83 5.78
C ASP A 178 14.89 18.23 5.20
N SER A 179 13.65 18.56 4.80
CA SER A 179 13.26 19.86 4.28
C SER A 179 12.23 20.57 5.20
N PRO A 180 12.67 21.10 6.36
CA PRO A 180 11.80 21.59 7.43
C PRO A 180 11.06 22.86 7.01
N SER A 181 9.86 22.66 6.48
CA SER A 181 8.95 23.74 6.07
C SER A 181 7.75 23.87 7.01
N ASN A 182 7.24 22.74 7.53
CA ASN A 182 5.99 22.72 8.28
C ASN A 182 6.01 21.75 9.47
N LYS A 183 6.26 22.31 10.67
CA LYS A 183 6.26 21.56 11.95
C LYS A 183 4.88 20.94 12.25
N GLN A 184 3.79 21.59 11.83
CA GLN A 184 2.44 21.09 12.08
C GLN A 184 2.15 19.82 11.27
N LEU A 185 2.61 19.75 10.02
CA LEU A 185 2.54 18.52 9.23
C LEU A 185 3.36 17.39 9.87
N LEU A 186 4.53 17.68 10.43
CA LEU A 186 5.32 16.68 11.16
C LEU A 186 4.54 16.09 12.34
N LEU A 187 3.84 16.93 13.10
CA LEU A 187 2.97 16.48 14.20
C LEU A 187 1.78 15.66 13.72
N GLU A 188 1.15 16.07 12.63
CA GLU A 188 0.02 15.35 12.05
C GLU A 188 0.44 13.94 11.60
N HIS A 189 1.49 13.84 10.79
CA HIS A 189 1.96 12.57 10.25
C HIS A 189 2.53 11.65 11.34
N SER A 190 3.28 12.19 12.30
CA SER A 190 3.80 11.39 13.42
C SER A 190 2.70 10.90 14.36
N THR A 191 1.63 11.67 14.56
CA THR A 191 0.46 11.22 15.33
C THR A 191 -0.27 10.09 14.61
N LYS A 192 -0.54 10.21 13.30
CA LYS A 192 -1.12 9.13 12.49
C LYS A 192 -0.27 7.86 12.56
N CYS A 193 1.05 8.01 12.47
CA CYS A 193 2.00 6.90 12.57
C CYS A 193 1.92 6.20 13.93
N LEU A 194 1.92 6.96 15.04
CA LEU A 194 1.80 6.43 16.40
C LEU A 194 0.49 5.65 16.61
N ASP A 195 -0.64 6.20 16.17
CA ASP A 195 -1.95 5.57 16.33
C ASP A 195 -2.02 4.24 15.59
N GLN A 196 -1.54 4.20 14.34
CA GLN A 196 -1.46 2.96 13.57
C GLN A 196 -0.48 1.96 14.17
N TYR A 197 0.64 2.43 14.72
CA TYR A 197 1.63 1.56 15.36
C TYR A 197 1.04 0.87 16.59
N ARG A 198 0.27 1.58 17.42
CA ARG A 198 -0.43 1.00 18.57
C ARG A 198 -1.45 -0.07 18.17
N ILE A 199 -2.19 0.18 17.09
CA ILE A 199 -3.10 -0.82 16.51
C ILE A 199 -2.30 -2.06 16.07
N ALA A 200 -1.21 -1.86 15.32
CA ALA A 200 -0.34 -2.95 14.85
C ALA A 200 0.26 -3.76 16.00
N GLU A 201 0.74 -3.08 17.05
CA GLU A 201 1.35 -3.68 18.23
C GLU A 201 0.34 -4.56 18.99
N SER A 202 -0.91 -4.12 19.10
CA SER A 202 -1.99 -4.92 19.72
C SER A 202 -2.27 -6.24 18.98
N MET A 203 -1.93 -6.32 17.69
CA MET A 203 -2.05 -7.54 16.88
C MET A 203 -0.91 -8.52 17.14
N CYS A 204 0.19 -8.07 17.76
CA CYS A 204 1.35 -8.86 18.14
C CYS A 204 1.19 -9.45 19.55
N LYS A 205 0.22 -10.36 19.73
CA LYS A 205 -0.06 -11.06 21.01
C LYS A 205 1.02 -12.10 21.38
N ASN A 206 2.28 -11.70 21.52
CA ASN A 206 3.43 -12.59 21.83
C ASN A 206 3.64 -13.73 20.81
N LYS A 207 3.18 -13.55 19.57
CA LYS A 207 3.38 -14.52 18.48
C LYS A 207 4.52 -14.05 17.59
N ASN A 208 5.61 -14.82 17.54
CA ASN A 208 6.63 -14.66 16.50
C ASN A 208 6.01 -15.02 15.15
N ASN A 209 5.57 -13.99 14.43
CA ASN A 209 5.07 -14.09 13.08
C ASN A 209 5.70 -12.98 12.23
N LYS A 210 5.74 -13.21 10.91
CA LYS A 210 6.42 -12.31 9.96
C LYS A 210 5.93 -10.86 10.04
N PHE A 211 4.64 -10.63 10.33
CA PHE A 211 4.10 -9.28 10.51
C PHE A 211 4.72 -8.58 11.74
N CYS A 212 4.82 -9.27 12.87
CA CYS A 212 5.44 -8.72 14.08
C CYS A 212 6.95 -8.50 13.93
N ASP A 213 7.64 -9.38 13.20
CA ASP A 213 9.06 -9.17 12.87
C ASP A 213 9.25 -7.90 12.01
N LEU A 214 8.37 -7.69 11.03
CA LEU A 214 8.38 -6.49 10.19
C LEU A 214 8.00 -5.23 10.98
N LEU A 215 7.04 -5.32 11.91
CA LEU A 215 6.67 -4.21 12.79
C LEU A 215 7.83 -3.80 13.71
N LYS A 216 8.58 -4.77 14.24
CA LYS A 216 9.79 -4.51 15.01
C LYS A 216 10.86 -3.81 14.16
N ASN A 217 11.07 -4.26 12.93
CA ASN A 217 11.99 -3.60 11.99
C ASN A 217 11.54 -2.18 11.66
N PHE A 218 10.23 -1.97 11.48
CA PHE A 218 9.65 -0.64 11.29
C PHE A 218 9.97 0.28 12.47
N LYS A 219 9.74 -0.19 13.71
CA LYS A 219 10.04 0.57 14.93
C LYS A 219 11.49 1.03 14.95
N ASN A 220 12.45 0.11 14.76
CA ASN A 220 13.87 0.45 14.75
C ASN A 220 14.19 1.57 13.73
N LYS A 221 13.69 1.43 12.49
CA LYS A 221 13.88 2.44 11.44
C LYS A 221 13.20 3.78 11.76
N TYR A 222 12.11 3.79 12.52
CA TYR A 222 11.46 5.03 12.94
C TYR A 222 12.25 5.72 14.07
N GLU A 223 12.82 4.96 15.00
CA GLU A 223 13.66 5.48 16.09
C GLU A 223 14.94 6.15 15.57
N GLU A 224 15.44 5.75 14.40
CA GLU A 224 16.54 6.43 13.69
C GLU A 224 16.23 7.91 13.37
N LEU A 225 14.95 8.30 13.31
CA LEU A 225 14.54 9.68 13.07
C LEU A 225 14.71 10.59 14.31
N TYR A 226 14.81 10.02 15.52
CA TYR A 226 14.91 10.78 16.77
C TYR A 226 16.14 11.69 16.83
N PRO A 227 17.37 11.18 16.62
CA PRO A 227 18.54 12.05 16.58
C PRO A 227 18.50 13.08 15.43
N MET A 228 17.75 12.81 14.35
CA MET A 228 17.61 13.77 13.24
C MET A 228 16.78 14.99 13.68
N VAL A 229 15.68 14.79 14.39
CA VAL A 229 14.85 15.90 14.91
C VAL A 229 15.50 16.63 16.09
N GLU A 230 16.21 15.91 16.96
CA GLU A 230 16.93 16.49 18.10
C GLU A 230 18.02 17.48 17.63
N LYS A 231 18.74 17.15 16.55
CA LYS A 231 19.72 18.06 15.92
C LYS A 231 19.11 19.37 15.41
N LYS A 232 17.80 19.41 15.17
CA LYS A 232 17.09 20.63 14.73
C LYS A 232 16.65 21.50 15.92
N GLY A 233 16.84 21.03 17.16
CA GLY A 233 16.52 21.74 18.40
C GLY A 233 15.23 21.26 19.07
N ASN A 234 15.15 21.45 20.40
CA ASN A 234 14.06 20.94 21.24
C ASN A 234 12.66 21.40 20.79
N ASP A 235 12.53 22.64 20.32
CA ASP A 235 11.26 23.16 19.81
C ASP A 235 10.76 22.41 18.57
N TYR A 236 11.67 21.85 17.77
CA TYR A 236 11.32 21.06 16.60
C TYR A 236 11.00 19.61 16.96
N SER A 237 11.78 19.01 17.87
CA SER A 237 11.55 17.61 18.30
C SER A 237 10.20 17.38 18.96
N ASN A 238 9.60 18.40 19.58
CA ASN A 238 8.27 18.31 20.20
C ASN A 238 7.13 17.99 19.20
N TYR A 239 7.37 18.19 17.89
CA TYR A 239 6.42 17.87 16.84
C TYR A 239 6.54 16.42 16.34
N LEU A 240 7.55 15.65 16.76
CA LEU A 240 7.65 14.22 16.42
C LEU A 240 7.11 13.36 17.57
N LYS A 241 6.03 12.62 17.33
CA LYS A 241 5.58 11.58 18.27
C LYS A 241 6.53 10.37 18.27
N ARG A 242 7.00 9.98 19.45
CA ARG A 242 7.81 8.75 19.65
C ARG A 242 6.91 7.51 19.76
N LEU A 243 7.42 6.35 19.35
CA LEU A 243 6.68 5.08 19.34
C LEU A 243 6.72 4.33 20.68
N SER A 244 7.80 4.49 21.45
CA SER A 244 7.96 3.92 22.80
C SER A 244 7.88 5.00 23.88
N GLY A 245 7.43 4.59 25.08
CA GLY A 245 6.89 5.47 26.10
C GLY A 245 7.86 6.50 26.68
N ASP A 246 7.39 7.74 26.75
CA ASP A 246 7.34 8.38 28.07
C ASP A 246 6.14 7.76 28.82
N GLU A 247 6.46 7.11 29.93
CA GLU A 247 5.53 6.50 30.87
C GLU A 247 4.56 7.55 31.43
N ASN A 248 3.44 7.83 30.75
CA ASN A 248 2.19 8.40 31.31
C ASN A 248 1.06 8.66 30.31
N SER A 249 1.08 8.07 29.12
CA SER A 249 -0.09 8.09 28.22
C SER A 249 -1.13 7.08 28.72
N LYS A 250 -1.94 7.48 29.71
CA LYS A 250 -3.19 6.80 30.09
C LYS A 250 -3.84 6.18 28.85
N MET A 251 -4.04 4.88 28.92
CA MET A 251 -4.96 4.11 28.10
C MET A 251 -6.30 4.87 28.03
N ILE A 252 -6.52 5.66 26.98
CA ILE A 252 -7.86 6.08 26.60
C ILE A 252 -8.46 4.89 25.86
N SER A 253 -9.06 4.01 26.65
CA SER A 253 -10.02 3.03 26.16
C SER A 253 -11.24 3.79 25.65
N THR A 254 -11.22 4.26 24.40
CA THR A 254 -12.47 4.52 23.68
C THR A 254 -12.94 3.19 23.11
N ALA A 255 -13.67 2.47 23.95
CA ALA A 255 -14.62 1.47 23.51
C ALA A 255 -15.71 2.18 22.66
N VAL A 256 -15.44 2.34 21.36
CA VAL A 256 -16.44 2.40 20.29
C VAL A 256 -15.81 1.73 19.06
N ILE A 257 -15.73 0.41 19.06
CA ILE A 257 -15.69 -0.34 17.79
C ILE A 257 -17.14 -0.64 17.42
N GLY A 258 -17.91 0.43 17.24
CA GLY A 258 -19.15 0.39 16.49
C GLY A 258 -18.79 0.69 15.05
N SER A 259 -18.80 -0.35 14.21
CA SER A 259 -18.98 -0.26 12.75
C SER A 259 -18.53 1.04 12.06
N ALA A 260 -17.22 1.29 12.07
CA ALA A 260 -16.58 2.19 11.13
C ALA A 260 -15.57 1.38 10.31
N VAL A 261 -16.10 0.52 9.43
CA VAL A 261 -15.42 0.20 8.17
C VAL A 261 -15.49 1.49 7.32
N GLY A 262 -14.81 2.52 7.80
CA GLY A 262 -14.71 3.81 7.15
C GLY A 262 -13.45 3.77 6.31
N LEU A 263 -13.64 3.85 5.00
CA LEU A 263 -12.62 4.11 3.99
C LEU A 263 -11.59 5.10 4.53
N ILE A 264 -10.41 4.61 4.93
CA ILE A 264 -9.19 5.41 4.84
C ILE A 264 -8.81 5.27 3.38
N PRO A 265 -8.98 6.32 2.55
CA PRO A 265 -8.50 6.24 1.18
C PRO A 265 -7.02 5.86 1.25
N LEU A 266 -6.54 5.04 0.32
CA LEU A 266 -5.10 4.92 0.00
C LEU A 266 -4.55 6.25 -0.56
N VAL A 267 -5.10 7.37 -0.09
CA VAL A 267 -4.96 8.71 -0.61
C VAL A 267 -4.71 9.64 0.58
N GLY A 268 -3.61 9.37 1.27
CA GLY A 268 -2.86 10.41 1.99
C GLY A 268 -2.16 11.40 1.04
N ILE A 269 -2.66 11.55 -0.20
CA ILE A 269 -2.25 12.57 -1.18
C ILE A 269 -3.47 13.38 -1.70
N LEU A 270 -4.60 13.40 -0.98
CA LEU A 270 -5.69 14.34 -1.30
C LEU A 270 -5.54 15.72 -0.65
N TYR A 271 -4.50 15.97 0.15
CA TYR A 271 -4.31 17.26 0.81
C TYR A 271 -3.54 18.32 0.01
N LYS A 272 -3.26 18.11 -1.29
CA LYS A 272 -2.53 19.12 -2.10
C LYS A 272 -3.22 19.61 -3.37
N VAL A 273 -4.52 19.34 -3.52
CA VAL A 273 -5.31 19.82 -4.69
C VAL A 273 -6.43 20.78 -4.31
N SER A 274 -6.90 20.80 -3.05
CA SER A 274 -7.91 21.77 -2.62
C SER A 274 -7.35 23.19 -2.42
N GLU A 275 -6.11 23.36 -1.95
CA GLU A 275 -5.55 24.70 -1.72
C GLU A 275 -5.13 25.41 -3.02
N LEU A 276 -4.61 24.69 -4.02
CA LEU A 276 -4.24 25.29 -5.31
C LEU A 276 -5.44 25.71 -6.15
N ASN A 277 -6.54 24.93 -6.15
CA ASN A 277 -7.74 25.27 -6.91
C ASN A 277 -8.59 26.37 -6.24
N VAL A 278 -8.58 26.46 -4.90
CA VAL A 278 -9.26 27.56 -4.19
C VAL A 278 -8.52 28.89 -4.42
N ILE A 279 -7.19 28.89 -4.44
CA ILE A 279 -6.40 30.10 -4.74
C ILE A 279 -6.59 30.54 -6.21
N LEU A 280 -6.68 29.60 -7.17
CA LEU A 280 -6.89 29.94 -8.58
C LEU A 280 -8.31 30.49 -8.86
N LEU A 281 -9.33 29.96 -8.16
CA LEU A 281 -10.71 30.44 -8.25
C LEU A 281 -10.89 31.84 -7.62
N ILE A 282 -10.19 32.14 -6.53
CA ILE A 282 -10.22 33.48 -5.92
C ILE A 282 -9.55 34.49 -6.87
N LEU A 283 -8.43 34.15 -7.51
CA LEU A 283 -7.75 35.07 -8.43
C LEU A 283 -8.54 35.37 -9.72
N HIS A 284 -9.39 34.46 -10.19
CA HIS A 284 -10.26 34.70 -11.36
C HIS A 284 -11.54 35.49 -11.04
N ILE A 285 -11.89 35.66 -9.76
CA ILE A 285 -13.05 36.46 -9.33
C ILE A 285 -12.65 37.94 -9.10
N TYR A 286 -11.35 38.24 -8.97
CA TYR A 286 -10.83 39.57 -8.65
C TYR A 286 -9.99 40.22 -9.76
N LEU A 287 -10.02 39.69 -10.99
CA LEU A 287 -9.49 40.32 -12.22
C LEU A 287 -10.60 40.44 -13.26
#